data_AF-A0A822CXW0-F1
#
_entry.id   AF-A0A822CXW0-F1
#
_cell.length_a   1.000
_cell.length_b   1.000
_cell.length_c   1.000
_cell.angle_alpha   90.00
_cell.angle_beta   90.00
_cell.angle_gamma   90.00
#
_symmetry.space_group_name_H-M   'P 1'
#
loop_
_entity.id
_entity.type
_entity.pdbx_description
1 polymer ?
#
loop_
_entity_poly.entity_id
_entity_poly.type
_entity_poly.pdbx_seq_one_letter_code
_entity_poly.pdbx_strand_id
1 'polypeptide(L)' 'MLMPIKGYEKKPLVTLEESVEPIVEYVPDVKQMAYVAKMKCAELSPGKLSIDEAASITLYSMEWEPQDECLYRV' A
#
# COMPACT_ATOMS: atom_id res chain seq x y z
N MET A 1 -21.84 5.09 0.18
CA MET A 1 -20.82 4.81 -0.84
C MET A 1 -20.10 6.11 -1.13
N LEU A 2 -18.78 6.14 -0.98
CA LEU A 2 -17.98 7.30 -1.38
C LEU A 2 -17.97 7.35 -2.91
N MET A 3 -18.10 8.55 -3.49
CA MET A 3 -17.93 8.72 -4.93
C MET A 3 -16.47 8.45 -5.26
N PRO A 4 -16.17 7.70 -6.34
CA PRO A 4 -14.79 7.51 -6.77
C PRO A 4 -14.11 8.86 -7.07
N ILE A 5 -12.79 8.90 -6.94
CA ILE A 5 -12.02 10.11 -7.23
C ILE A 5 -12.25 10.50 -8.69
N LYS A 6 -12.65 11.76 -8.92
CA LYS A 6 -12.96 12.27 -10.25
C LYS A 6 -11.75 12.13 -11.19
N GLY A 7 -11.94 11.49 -12.34
CA GLY A 7 -10.88 11.17 -13.30
C GLY A 7 -10.22 9.79 -13.10
N TYR A 8 -10.59 9.05 -12.07
CA TYR A 8 -10.11 7.70 -11.77
C TYR A 8 -11.23 6.65 -11.80
N GLU A 9 -12.48 7.04 -12.10
CA GLU A 9 -13.67 6.18 -12.01
C GLU A 9 -13.60 4.95 -12.92
N LYS A 10 -12.84 5.05 -14.02
CA LYS A 10 -12.68 3.99 -15.02
C LYS A 10 -11.24 3.50 -15.14
N LYS A 11 -10.33 3.97 -14.29
CA LYS A 11 -8.95 3.51 -14.33
C LYS A 11 -8.88 2.11 -13.71
N PRO A 12 -8.12 1.17 -14.31
CA PRO A 12 -7.91 -0.12 -13.69
C PRO A 12 -7.20 0.06 -12.35
N LEU A 13 -7.55 -0.79 -11.39
CA LEU A 13 -6.73 -0.95 -10.20
C LEU A 13 -5.38 -1.52 -10.62
N VAL A 14 -4.33 -1.00 -10.00
CA VAL A 14 -2.95 -1.43 -10.21
C VAL A 14 -2.48 -2.23 -9.00
N THR A 15 -1.36 -2.92 -9.15
CA THR A 15 -0.70 -3.60 -8.03
C THR A 15 -0.19 -2.58 -7.00
N LEU A 16 0.04 -3.03 -5.76
CA LEU A 16 0.61 -2.17 -4.72
C LEU A 16 1.97 -1.59 -5.16
N GLU A 17 2.81 -2.37 -5.82
CA GLU A 17 4.13 -1.93 -6.29
C GLU A 17 4.03 -0.81 -7.33
N GLU A 18 3.11 -0.94 -8.30
CA GLU A 18 2.85 0.12 -9.28
C GLU A 18 2.30 1.39 -8.61
N SER A 19 1.46 1.23 -7.58
CA SER A 19 0.85 2.36 -6.88
C SER A 19 1.85 3.20 -6.08
N VAL A 20 2.95 2.59 -5.61
CA VAL A 20 3.95 3.29 -4.79
C VAL A 20 5.02 3.98 -5.63
N GLU A 21 5.16 3.67 -6.93
CA GLU A 21 6.14 4.30 -7.82
C GLU A 21 6.20 5.84 -7.72
N PRO A 22 5.06 6.57 -7.68
CA PRO A 22 5.10 8.03 -7.62
C PRO A 22 5.66 8.62 -6.33
N ILE A 23 5.78 7.82 -5.26
CA ILE A 23 6.20 8.29 -3.92
C ILE A 23 7.58 7.81 -3.50
N VAL A 24 8.25 7.03 -4.34
CA VAL A 24 9.58 6.44 -4.06
C VAL A 24 10.64 7.51 -3.77
N GLU A 25 10.58 8.65 -4.47
CA GLU A 25 11.54 9.75 -4.27
C GLU A 25 11.41 10.41 -2.88
N TYR A 26 10.25 10.29 -2.24
CA TYR A 26 9.97 10.86 -0.92
C TYR A 26 10.11 9.83 0.20
N VAL A 27 9.87 8.56 -0.13
CA VAL A 27 9.91 7.43 0.80
C VAL A 27 10.74 6.31 0.14
N PRO A 28 12.08 6.36 0.23
CA PRO A 28 12.98 5.45 -0.47
C PRO A 28 12.65 3.96 -0.26
N ASP A 29 12.33 3.57 0.99
CA ASP A 29 12.08 2.17 1.34
C ASP A 29 10.65 1.69 1.05
N VAL A 30 9.78 2.53 0.48
CA VAL A 30 8.34 2.21 0.30
C VAL A 30 8.09 0.98 -0.55
N LYS A 31 8.92 0.70 -1.57
CA LYS A 31 8.79 -0.52 -2.38
C LYS A 31 9.09 -1.77 -1.58
N GLN A 32 10.16 -1.72 -0.79
CA GLN A 32 10.53 -2.82 0.08
C GLN A 32 9.44 -3.06 1.14
N MET A 33 8.89 -1.98 1.70
CA MET A 33 7.82 -2.06 2.68
C MET A 33 6.50 -2.55 2.07
N ALA A 34 6.18 -2.17 0.84
CA ALA A 34 5.04 -2.71 0.09
C ALA A 34 5.16 -4.23 -0.09
N TYR A 35 6.36 -4.72 -0.42
CA TYR A 35 6.64 -6.16 -0.52
C TYR A 35 6.46 -6.86 0.85
N VAL A 36 7.00 -6.30 1.93
CA VAL A 36 6.85 -6.84 3.29
C VAL A 36 5.37 -6.88 3.71
N ALA A 37 4.60 -5.83 3.41
CA ALA A 37 3.18 -5.77 3.70
C ALA A 37 2.41 -6.87 2.95
N LYS A 38 2.73 -7.10 1.67
CA LYS A 38 2.16 -8.20 0.88
C LYS A 38 2.45 -9.58 1.47
N MET A 39 3.69 -9.83 1.87
CA MET A 39 4.08 -11.09 2.49
C MET A 39 3.27 -11.36 3.76
N LYS A 40 3.09 -10.35 4.62
CA LYS A 40 2.24 -10.45 5.83
C LYS A 40 0.78 -10.79 5.48
N CYS A 41 0.23 -10.21 4.42
CA CYS A 41 -1.15 -10.48 4.00
C CYS A 41 -1.34 -11.84 3.33
N ALA A 42 -0.35 -12.31 2.58
CA ALA A 42 -0.39 -13.62 1.93
C ALA A 42 -0.49 -14.76 2.97
N GLU A 43 0.11 -14.58 4.14
CA GLU A 43 0.03 -15.53 5.25
C GLU A 43 -1.33 -15.54 5.96
N LEU A 44 -2.08 -14.43 5.89
CA LEU A 44 -3.27 -14.20 6.74
C LEU A 44 -4.62 -14.38 6.05
N SER A 45 -4.66 -14.80 4.78
CA SER A 45 -5.88 -14.98 3.96
C SER A 45 -6.87 -13.80 4.10
N PRO A 46 -6.75 -12.76 3.26
CA PRO A 46 -7.42 -11.48 3.47
C PRO A 46 -8.94 -11.48 3.19
N GLY A 47 -9.68 -12.51 3.61
CA GLY A 47 -11.14 -12.53 3.62
C GLY A 47 -11.79 -12.07 2.31
N LYS A 48 -12.36 -10.87 2.30
CA LYS A 48 -13.05 -10.25 1.14
C LYS A 48 -12.16 -9.31 0.31
N LEU A 49 -10.96 -8.99 0.79
CA LEU A 49 -10.03 -8.09 0.13
C LEU A 49 -9.09 -8.91 -0.76
N SER A 50 -8.68 -8.31 -1.87
CA SER A 50 -7.50 -8.78 -2.59
C SER A 50 -6.23 -8.61 -1.74
N ILE A 51 -5.17 -9.31 -2.11
CA ILE A 51 -3.87 -9.21 -1.44
C ILE A 51 -3.34 -7.78 -1.53
N ASP A 52 -3.47 -7.12 -2.70
CA ASP A 52 -3.04 -5.73 -2.89
C ASP A 52 -3.82 -4.76 -1.98
N GLU A 53 -5.14 -4.92 -1.87
CA GLU A 53 -5.97 -4.07 -1.00
C GLU A 53 -5.59 -4.25 0.48
N ALA A 54 -5.48 -5.50 0.95
CA ALA A 54 -5.08 -5.77 2.34
C ALA A 54 -3.65 -5.30 2.63
N ALA A 55 -2.73 -5.48 1.67
CA ALA A 55 -1.35 -5.03 1.79
C ALA A 55 -1.26 -3.51 1.81
N SER A 56 -2.11 -2.78 1.08
CA SER A 56 -2.13 -1.30 1.13
C SER A 56 -2.52 -0.79 2.53
N ILE A 57 -3.49 -1.42 3.18
CA ILE A 57 -3.90 -1.10 4.56
C ILE A 57 -2.78 -1.45 5.52
N THR A 58 -2.14 -2.61 5.34
CA THR A 58 -1.02 -3.06 6.17
C THR A 58 0.17 -2.12 6.02
N LEU A 59 0.50 -1.70 4.80
CA LEU A 59 1.56 -0.73 4.51
C LEU A 59 1.29 0.61 5.19
N TYR A 60 0.04 1.06 5.28
CA TYR A 60 -0.29 2.31 5.97
C TYR A 60 -0.27 2.19 7.51
N SER A 61 -0.46 0.98 8.05
CA SER A 61 -0.64 0.76 9.49
C SER A 61 0.53 0.07 10.19
N MET A 62 1.49 -0.48 9.44
CA MET A 62 2.65 -1.14 10.01
C MET A 62 3.76 -0.14 10.32
N GLU A 63 4.40 -0.29 11.48
CA GLU A 63 5.61 0.46 11.81
C GLU A 63 6.83 -0.13 11.09
N TRP A 64 7.73 0.74 10.63
CA TRP A 64 9.08 0.38 10.18
C TRP A 64 10.08 1.49 10.50
N GLU A 65 11.35 1.14 10.40
CA GLU A 65 12.47 2.07 10.48
C GLU A 65 13.02 2.35 9.07
N PRO A 66 13.49 3.57 8.80
CA PRO A 66 13.55 4.70 9.73
C PRO A 66 12.19 5.40 9.87
N GLN A 67 11.88 5.93 11.07
CA GLN A 67 10.55 6.44 11.39
C GLN A 67 10.10 7.65 10.55
N ASP A 68 11.03 8.44 10.05
CA ASP A 68 10.78 9.59 9.15
C ASP A 68 10.39 9.17 7.73
N GLU A 69 10.60 7.91 7.37
CA GLU A 69 10.12 7.30 6.12
C GLU A 69 8.89 6.39 6.35
N CYS A 70 8.38 6.32 7.58
CA CYS A 70 7.27 5.45 7.93
C CYS A 70 5.91 6.12 7.70
N LEU A 71 5.08 5.52 6.83
CA LEU A 71 3.74 6.05 6.51
C LEU A 71 2.76 6.01 7.69
N TYR A 72 3.07 5.25 8.75
CA TYR A 72 2.24 5.19 9.95
C TYR A 72 2.39 6.43 10.84
N ARG A 73 3.55 7.11 10.79
CA ARG A 73 3.91 8.22 11.70
C ARG A 73 3.84 9.62 11.07
N VAL A 74 3.21 9.75 9.90
CA VAL A 74 3.07 11.02 9.15
C VAL A 74 2.26 12.06 9.92
#